data_AF-A0A0B2R6T4-F1
#
_entry.id   AF-A0A0B2R6T4-F1
#
_cell.length_a   1.000
_cell.length_b   1.000
_cell.length_c   1.000
_cell.angle_alpha   90.00
_cell.angle_beta   90.00
_cell.angle_gamma   90.00
#
_symmetry.space_group_name_H-M   'P 1'
#
loop_
_entity.id
_entity.type
_entity.pdbx_description
1 polymer ?
#
loop_
_entity_poly.entity_id
_entity_poly.type
_entity_poly.pdbx_seq_one_letter_code
_entity_poly.pdbx_strand_id
1 'polypeptide(L)'
;MEVGSVLNFLQDRTILIVGATGFLAKIFLEKILRVQPNVKKLFLLLRASDAKSANYRLQNEIIAKDLFIVLKEKLGANFKSFISEKVTLVPGDISYEDLGLTDSILREEICNQTDVIVNLAATTKFDERYDLALGLNIFGVKHVMKFAKQCAKLKILLHVSTAYVCGERGGLILEDPYHFGDSLNGVSGLDIEAERTIVCDKLDELREQGATEREIEIAMKNLGISRAKVYGWPNTYVFTKAVGEMLVEQLKGSLSVVIMRPTIVTSTLREPFPGWAEGVRTIDSLAVTYGKGKLKCFLGNINGVVDVVPADMVVNAMLVAMVAHAKQPSDIVYHVGSSLRNPLTYLNLQDYGLKYFTAKPWINKDGTPVKVGRVTVLTDMDSFQRYMFIRYLLPLKGLELANTALCQYFRGTYLELHRKIQVVMRMVELYRPYMFFDGVFDDMNTEKLRMAAKQSGTETDLFYFDTKEVNWDDYFMKTHLPGIVKYIFK
;
A
#
# COMPACT_ATOMS: atom_id res chain seq x y z
N MET A 1 -5.06 26.45 -12.79
CA MET A 1 -5.93 25.37 -12.27
C MET A 1 -6.81 25.99 -11.21
N GLU A 2 -8.13 25.90 -11.35
CA GLU A 2 -9.08 26.34 -10.32
C GLU A 2 -9.60 25.13 -9.56
N VAL A 3 -9.53 25.16 -8.23
CA VAL A 3 -9.99 24.05 -7.39
C VAL A 3 -11.28 24.48 -6.71
N GLY A 4 -12.39 23.82 -7.03
CA GLY A 4 -13.67 24.07 -6.37
C GLY A 4 -13.70 23.61 -4.90
N SER A 5 -14.81 23.87 -4.21
CA SER A 5 -15.08 23.28 -2.89
C SER A 5 -15.16 21.75 -3.00
N VAL A 6 -14.42 21.04 -2.15
CA VAL A 6 -14.43 19.58 -2.10
C VAL A 6 -15.78 19.09 -1.58
N LEU A 7 -16.35 19.79 -0.58
CA LEU A 7 -17.65 19.45 -0.02
C LEU A 7 -18.76 19.57 -1.06
N ASN A 8 -18.79 20.66 -1.82
CA ASN A 8 -19.78 20.86 -2.89
C ASN A 8 -19.58 19.87 -4.04
N PHE A 9 -18.32 19.50 -4.34
CA PHE A 9 -18.05 18.49 -5.34
C PHE A 9 -18.63 17.13 -4.95
N LEU A 10 -18.45 16.72 -3.69
CA LEU A 10 -18.90 15.43 -3.13
C LEU A 10 -20.42 15.37 -2.89
N GLN A 11 -21.08 16.51 -2.73
CA GLN A 11 -22.52 16.58 -2.57
C GLN A 11 -23.24 15.96 -3.78
N ASP A 12 -24.24 15.13 -3.49
CA ASP A 12 -25.06 14.43 -4.48
C ASP A 12 -24.28 13.53 -5.46
N ARG A 13 -23.00 13.21 -5.16
CA ARG A 13 -22.17 12.32 -5.97
C ARG A 13 -22.38 10.85 -5.67
N THR A 14 -22.26 10.07 -6.73
CA THR A 14 -22.15 8.61 -6.65
C THR A 14 -20.71 8.19 -6.90
N ILE A 15 -20.10 7.48 -5.94
CA ILE A 15 -18.67 7.10 -6.00
C ILE A 15 -18.54 5.59 -5.92
N LEU A 16 -17.84 4.99 -6.88
CA LEU A 16 -17.43 3.59 -6.84
C LEU A 16 -16.01 3.49 -6.25
N ILE A 17 -15.89 2.82 -5.11
CA ILE A 17 -14.62 2.56 -4.44
C ILE A 17 -14.24 1.09 -4.68
N VAL A 18 -13.16 0.91 -5.44
CA VAL A 18 -12.59 -0.40 -5.75
C VAL A 18 -11.44 -0.68 -4.78
N GLY A 19 -11.50 -1.80 -4.07
CA GLY A 19 -10.53 -2.13 -3.01
C GLY A 19 -10.92 -1.59 -1.62
N ALA A 20 -12.21 -1.53 -1.31
CA ALA A 20 -12.76 -0.89 -0.09
C ALA A 20 -12.24 -1.45 1.25
N THR A 21 -11.65 -2.64 1.27
CA THR A 21 -11.03 -3.25 2.46
C THR A 21 -9.58 -2.83 2.70
N GLY A 22 -9.00 -2.06 1.78
CA GLY A 22 -7.66 -1.48 1.95
C GLY A 22 -7.62 -0.38 3.00
N PHE A 23 -6.46 -0.19 3.62
CA PHE A 23 -6.22 0.82 4.66
C PHE A 23 -6.60 2.25 4.23
N LEU A 24 -6.04 2.73 3.11
CA LEU A 24 -6.37 4.06 2.55
C LEU A 24 -7.85 4.16 2.16
N ALA A 25 -8.43 3.08 1.62
CA ALA A 25 -9.81 3.08 1.17
C ALA A 25 -10.79 3.28 2.34
N LYS A 26 -10.49 2.70 3.52
CA LYS A 26 -11.29 2.90 4.74
C LYS A 26 -11.23 4.34 5.23
N ILE A 27 -10.04 4.96 5.23
CA ILE A 27 -9.86 6.37 5.63
C ILE A 27 -10.58 7.28 4.64
N PHE A 28 -10.47 7.01 3.35
CA PHE A 28 -11.19 7.72 2.29
C PHE A 28 -12.71 7.63 2.47
N LEU A 29 -13.23 6.43 2.72
CA LEU A 29 -14.64 6.17 3.00
C LEU A 29 -15.12 6.91 4.26
N GLU A 30 -14.40 6.79 5.37
CA GLU A 30 -14.71 7.48 6.62
C GLU A 30 -14.72 8.99 6.44
N LYS A 31 -13.70 9.54 5.77
CA LYS A 31 -13.56 10.97 5.53
C LYS A 31 -14.78 11.51 4.80
N ILE A 32 -15.18 10.90 3.68
CA ILE A 32 -16.36 11.34 2.90
C ILE A 32 -17.62 11.30 3.75
N LEU A 33 -17.90 10.17 4.40
CA LEU A 33 -19.11 9.99 5.21
C LEU A 33 -19.19 10.99 6.37
N ARG A 34 -18.04 11.37 6.95
CA ARG A 34 -17.98 12.32 8.07
C ARG A 34 -18.15 13.77 7.66
N VAL A 35 -17.55 14.16 6.53
CA VAL A 35 -17.49 15.57 6.10
C VAL A 35 -18.61 15.96 5.15
N GLN A 36 -19.16 15.03 4.36
CA GLN A 36 -20.25 15.31 3.43
C GLN A 36 -21.39 14.28 3.58
N PRO A 37 -22.32 14.50 4.51
CA PRO A 37 -23.46 13.59 4.73
C PRO A 37 -24.45 13.57 3.57
N ASN A 38 -24.41 14.54 2.66
CA ASN A 38 -25.25 14.60 1.46
C ASN A 38 -24.59 13.96 0.24
N VAL A 39 -23.53 13.16 0.41
CA VAL A 39 -23.08 12.26 -0.67
C VAL A 39 -24.25 11.36 -1.06
N LYS A 40 -24.48 11.15 -2.36
CA LYS A 40 -25.66 10.41 -2.81
C LYS A 40 -25.54 8.93 -2.50
N LYS A 41 -24.46 8.29 -2.96
CA LYS A 41 -24.23 6.85 -2.79
C LYS A 41 -22.76 6.49 -2.95
N LEU A 42 -22.28 5.56 -2.13
CA LEU A 42 -20.94 4.99 -2.17
C LEU A 42 -21.06 3.50 -2.48
N PHE A 43 -20.70 3.10 -3.70
CA PHE A 43 -20.61 1.71 -4.10
C PHE A 43 -19.26 1.13 -3.67
N LEU A 44 -19.27 0.05 -2.89
CA LEU A 44 -18.04 -0.59 -2.39
C LEU A 44 -17.84 -1.96 -3.04
N LEU A 45 -16.88 -2.07 -3.96
CA LEU A 45 -16.51 -3.35 -4.55
C LEU A 45 -15.76 -4.21 -3.52
N LEU A 46 -16.34 -5.36 -3.17
CA LEU A 46 -15.83 -6.27 -2.17
C LEU A 46 -15.90 -7.72 -2.67
N ARG A 47 -14.74 -8.39 -2.64
CA ARG A 47 -14.62 -9.81 -3.00
C ARG A 47 -15.39 -10.67 -2.01
N ALA A 48 -16.38 -11.41 -2.45
CA ALA A 48 -17.12 -12.33 -1.60
C ALA A 48 -17.76 -13.43 -2.45
N SER A 49 -17.95 -14.61 -1.87
CA SER A 49 -18.67 -15.71 -2.49
C SER A 49 -20.17 -15.43 -2.68
N ASP A 50 -20.74 -14.62 -1.78
CA ASP A 50 -22.17 -14.37 -1.68
C ASP A 50 -22.44 -13.08 -0.88
N ALA A 51 -23.69 -12.61 -0.92
CA ALA A 51 -24.11 -11.37 -0.26
C ALA A 51 -23.97 -11.41 1.27
N LYS A 52 -24.10 -12.57 1.92
CA LYS A 52 -23.95 -12.71 3.38
C LYS A 52 -22.49 -12.54 3.78
N SER A 53 -21.60 -13.22 3.07
CA SER A 53 -20.15 -13.10 3.20
C SER A 53 -19.70 -11.67 2.94
N ALA A 54 -20.21 -11.03 1.88
CA ALA A 54 -19.93 -9.63 1.59
C ALA A 54 -20.34 -8.71 2.76
N ASN A 55 -21.56 -8.87 3.28
CA ASN A 55 -22.05 -8.09 4.42
C ASN A 55 -21.21 -8.31 5.68
N TYR A 56 -20.81 -9.55 5.95
CA TYR A 56 -19.91 -9.86 7.06
C TYR A 56 -18.59 -9.11 6.94
N ARG A 57 -17.99 -9.07 5.73
CA ARG A 57 -16.76 -8.32 5.48
C ARG A 57 -16.96 -6.81 5.65
N LEU A 58 -18.04 -6.25 5.13
CA LEU A 58 -18.37 -4.83 5.33
C LEU A 58 -18.43 -4.48 6.81
N GLN A 59 -19.15 -5.28 7.60
CA GLN A 59 -19.29 -5.03 9.03
C GLN A 59 -17.97 -5.20 9.78
N ASN A 60 -17.27 -6.32 9.61
CA ASN A 60 -16.11 -6.64 10.45
C ASN A 60 -14.79 -6.02 9.97
N GLU A 61 -14.60 -5.90 8.66
CA GLU A 61 -13.34 -5.41 8.10
C GLU A 61 -13.33 -3.89 7.91
N ILE A 62 -14.50 -3.24 7.82
CA ILE A 62 -14.62 -1.80 7.57
C ILE A 62 -15.33 -1.11 8.74
N ILE A 63 -16.63 -1.30 8.89
CA ILE A 63 -17.48 -0.47 9.77
C ILE A 63 -17.19 -0.67 11.27
N ALA A 64 -16.82 -1.88 11.67
CA ALA A 64 -16.50 -2.20 13.07
C ALA A 64 -15.18 -1.57 13.55
N LYS A 65 -14.32 -1.09 12.65
CA LYS A 65 -13.01 -0.53 13.01
C LYS A 65 -13.16 0.75 13.83
N ASP A 66 -12.21 0.95 14.74
CA ASP A 66 -12.08 2.17 15.55
C ASP A 66 -12.06 3.44 14.70
N LEU A 67 -11.58 3.35 13.45
CA LEU A 67 -11.59 4.45 12.48
C LEU A 67 -12.95 5.18 12.44
N PHE A 68 -14.06 4.43 12.49
CA PHE A 68 -15.41 5.00 12.40
C PHE A 68 -15.96 5.52 13.73
N ILE A 69 -15.18 5.56 14.81
CA ILE A 69 -15.68 5.96 16.14
C ILE A 69 -16.24 7.38 16.16
N VAL A 70 -15.54 8.33 15.54
CA VAL A 70 -15.98 9.74 15.46
C VAL A 70 -17.30 9.85 14.71
N LEU A 71 -17.45 9.11 13.61
CA LEU A 71 -18.70 9.08 12.85
C LEU A 71 -19.84 8.40 13.63
N LYS A 72 -19.55 7.32 14.35
CA LYS A 72 -20.51 6.62 15.22
C LYS A 72 -21.01 7.52 16.34
N GLU A 73 -20.11 8.24 17.01
CA GLU A 73 -20.44 9.19 18.07
C GLU A 73 -21.28 10.35 17.53
N LYS A 74 -20.89 10.92 16.38
CA LYS A 74 -21.62 12.02 15.72
C LYS A 74 -23.05 11.65 15.34
N LEU A 75 -23.27 10.43 14.84
CA LEU A 75 -24.59 9.99 14.33
C LEU A 75 -25.43 9.26 15.38
N GLY A 76 -24.82 8.74 16.45
CA GLY A 76 -25.50 8.00 17.51
C GLY A 76 -26.38 6.86 16.96
N ALA A 77 -27.66 6.86 17.37
CA ALA A 77 -28.63 5.85 16.94
C ALA A 77 -28.84 5.80 15.41
N ASN A 78 -28.61 6.92 14.71
CA ASN A 78 -28.82 7.02 13.26
C ASN A 78 -27.67 6.43 12.45
N PHE A 79 -26.55 6.05 13.07
CA PHE A 79 -25.36 5.56 12.37
C PHE A 79 -25.68 4.39 11.42
N LYS A 80 -26.42 3.38 11.90
CA LYS A 80 -26.76 2.20 11.08
C LYS A 80 -27.63 2.58 9.88
N SER A 81 -28.66 3.39 10.09
CA SER A 81 -29.54 3.87 9.02
C SER A 81 -28.76 4.67 7.99
N PHE A 82 -27.89 5.58 8.45
CA PHE A 82 -27.07 6.39 7.58
C PHE A 82 -26.11 5.55 6.73
N ILE A 83 -25.42 4.56 7.32
CA ILE A 83 -24.54 3.67 6.54
C ILE A 83 -25.36 2.88 5.50
N SER A 84 -26.51 2.32 5.89
CA SER A 84 -27.37 1.58 4.95
C SER A 84 -27.94 2.45 3.82
N GLU A 85 -28.17 3.74 4.08
CA GLU A 85 -28.62 4.69 3.06
C GLU A 85 -27.49 5.07 2.10
N LYS A 86 -26.29 5.37 2.63
CA LYS A 86 -25.19 5.93 1.85
C LYS A 86 -24.31 4.88 1.20
N VAL A 87 -24.20 3.68 1.77
CA VAL A 87 -23.24 2.66 1.33
C VAL A 87 -23.99 1.49 0.70
N THR A 88 -23.69 1.21 -0.56
CA THR A 88 -24.18 0.02 -1.26
C THR A 88 -23.02 -0.93 -1.51
N LEU A 89 -23.18 -2.15 -1.04
CA LEU A 89 -22.21 -3.22 -1.20
C LEU A 89 -22.28 -3.81 -2.60
N VAL A 90 -21.12 -4.00 -3.22
CA VAL A 90 -21.00 -4.56 -4.57
C VAL A 90 -20.14 -5.82 -4.50
N PRO A 91 -20.75 -7.02 -4.40
CA PRO A 91 -20.01 -8.28 -4.48
C PRO A 91 -19.35 -8.42 -5.85
N GLY A 92 -18.03 -8.48 -5.89
CA GLY A 92 -17.29 -8.59 -7.15
C GLY A 92 -15.78 -8.62 -6.94
N ASP A 93 -15.05 -8.91 -8.01
CA ASP A 93 -13.60 -9.01 -8.03
C ASP A 93 -13.04 -8.34 -9.29
N ILE A 94 -12.17 -7.36 -9.07
CA ILE A 94 -11.50 -6.59 -10.11
C ILE A 94 -10.75 -7.47 -11.12
N SER A 95 -10.32 -8.66 -10.70
CA SER A 95 -9.55 -9.60 -11.53
C SER A 95 -10.36 -10.19 -12.70
N TYR A 96 -11.67 -9.96 -12.75
CA TYR A 96 -12.55 -10.42 -13.83
C TYR A 96 -13.15 -9.24 -14.62
N GLU A 97 -13.56 -9.53 -15.86
CA GLU A 97 -14.30 -8.57 -16.67
C GLU A 97 -15.59 -8.11 -15.98
N ASP A 98 -16.01 -6.89 -16.30
CA ASP A 98 -17.13 -6.21 -15.62
C ASP A 98 -17.04 -6.23 -14.08
N LEU A 99 -15.81 -6.27 -13.54
CA LEU A 99 -15.52 -6.32 -12.11
C LEU A 99 -16.11 -7.55 -11.39
N GLY A 100 -16.39 -8.63 -12.14
CA GLY A 100 -17.03 -9.84 -11.61
C GLY A 100 -18.49 -9.66 -11.21
N LEU A 101 -19.16 -8.63 -11.73
CA LEU A 101 -20.57 -8.35 -11.47
C LEU A 101 -21.47 -9.32 -12.25
N THR A 102 -22.14 -10.22 -11.52
CA THR A 102 -23.09 -11.18 -12.12
C THR A 102 -24.52 -10.65 -12.22
N ASP A 103 -24.88 -9.67 -11.38
CA ASP A 103 -26.18 -9.00 -11.40
C ASP A 103 -26.18 -7.88 -12.46
N SER A 104 -26.88 -8.11 -13.57
CA SER A 104 -26.95 -7.17 -14.68
C SER A 104 -27.66 -5.86 -14.33
N ILE A 105 -28.66 -5.90 -13.44
CA ILE A 105 -29.43 -4.73 -13.01
C ILE A 105 -28.53 -3.85 -12.14
N LEU A 106 -27.84 -4.45 -11.15
CA LEU A 106 -26.90 -3.73 -10.31
C LEU A 106 -25.74 -3.14 -11.14
N ARG A 107 -25.22 -3.90 -12.11
CA ARG A 107 -24.17 -3.42 -13.02
C ARG A 107 -24.64 -2.18 -13.79
N GLU A 108 -25.82 -2.23 -14.39
CA GLU A 108 -26.40 -1.10 -15.11
C GLU A 108 -26.65 0.10 -14.19
N GLU A 109 -27.13 -0.13 -12.96
CA GLU A 109 -27.29 0.92 -11.94
C GLU A 109 -25.96 1.63 -11.66
N ILE A 110 -24.89 0.87 -11.41
CA ILE A 110 -23.57 1.42 -11.12
C ILE A 110 -23.05 2.22 -12.33
N CYS A 111 -23.12 1.67 -13.54
CA CYS A 111 -22.66 2.35 -14.76
C CYS A 111 -23.42 3.67 -15.01
N ASN A 112 -24.75 3.67 -14.82
CA ASN A 112 -25.61 4.83 -15.12
C ASN A 112 -25.58 5.92 -14.04
N GLN A 113 -25.10 5.60 -12.84
CA GLN A 113 -25.10 6.55 -11.71
C GLN A 113 -23.72 7.04 -11.32
N THR A 114 -22.65 6.28 -11.55
CA THR A 114 -21.30 6.60 -11.04
C THR A 114 -20.75 7.90 -11.64
N ASP A 115 -20.46 8.87 -10.78
CA ASP A 115 -19.77 10.13 -11.12
C ASP A 115 -18.25 10.00 -10.97
N VAL A 116 -17.79 9.17 -10.03
CA VAL A 116 -16.37 9.03 -9.70
C VAL A 116 -16.00 7.57 -9.45
N ILE A 117 -14.89 7.14 -10.02
CA ILE A 117 -14.28 5.83 -9.69
C ILE A 117 -12.97 6.09 -8.95
N VAL A 118 -12.80 5.44 -7.80
CA VAL A 118 -11.54 5.46 -7.04
C VAL A 118 -11.01 4.04 -6.96
N ASN A 119 -9.93 3.77 -7.69
CA ASN A 119 -9.28 2.47 -7.72
C ASN A 119 -8.10 2.41 -6.74
N LEU A 120 -8.34 1.80 -5.58
CA LEU A 120 -7.33 1.51 -4.55
C LEU A 120 -6.97 0.02 -4.49
N ALA A 121 -7.58 -0.84 -5.33
CA ALA A 121 -7.33 -2.26 -5.26
C ALA A 121 -5.93 -2.60 -5.78
N ALA A 122 -5.16 -3.27 -4.94
CA ALA A 122 -3.89 -3.86 -5.31
C ALA A 122 -3.50 -4.96 -4.32
N THR A 123 -2.68 -5.91 -4.77
CA THR A 123 -1.78 -6.60 -3.84
C THR A 123 -0.54 -5.74 -3.63
N THR A 124 -0.16 -5.53 -2.36
CA THR A 124 0.99 -4.71 -1.97
C THR A 124 2.14 -5.52 -1.39
N LYS A 125 2.09 -6.85 -1.49
CA LYS A 125 3.21 -7.71 -1.07
C LYS A 125 4.24 -7.74 -2.18
N PHE A 126 5.49 -7.46 -1.84
CA PHE A 126 6.60 -7.41 -2.80
C PHE A 126 6.84 -8.75 -3.50
N ASP A 127 6.51 -9.86 -2.84
CA ASP A 127 6.64 -11.22 -3.33
C ASP A 127 5.28 -11.95 -3.34
N GLU A 128 4.20 -11.31 -3.79
CA GLU A 128 2.94 -12.02 -4.04
C GLU A 128 3.10 -13.05 -5.17
N ARG A 129 2.27 -14.10 -5.15
CA ARG A 129 2.20 -15.03 -6.29
C ARG A 129 1.90 -14.25 -7.58
N TYR A 130 2.64 -14.56 -8.65
CA TYR A 130 2.60 -13.73 -9.86
C TYR A 130 1.24 -13.77 -10.58
N ASP A 131 0.54 -14.90 -10.56
CA ASP A 131 -0.84 -15.03 -11.04
C ASP A 131 -1.80 -14.05 -10.37
N LEU A 132 -1.71 -13.94 -9.04
CA LEU A 132 -2.54 -13.01 -8.28
C LEU A 132 -2.14 -11.54 -8.51
N ALA A 133 -0.84 -11.27 -8.62
CA ALA A 133 -0.33 -9.92 -8.85
C ALA A 133 -0.72 -9.40 -10.26
N LEU A 134 -0.58 -10.22 -11.30
CA LEU A 134 -1.08 -9.91 -12.66
C LEU A 134 -2.58 -9.69 -12.65
N GLY A 135 -3.34 -10.61 -12.05
CA GLY A 135 -4.80 -10.53 -11.99
C GLY A 135 -5.30 -9.24 -11.35
N LEU A 136 -4.72 -8.82 -10.23
CA LEU A 136 -5.17 -7.64 -9.47
C LEU A 136 -4.59 -6.33 -10.00
N ASN A 137 -3.27 -6.24 -10.16
CA ASN A 137 -2.58 -4.97 -10.39
C ASN A 137 -2.49 -4.60 -11.89
N ILE A 138 -2.63 -5.58 -12.79
CA ILE A 138 -2.52 -5.36 -14.26
C ILE A 138 -3.88 -5.57 -14.91
N PHE A 139 -4.38 -6.81 -14.96
CA PHE A 139 -5.67 -7.12 -15.59
C PHE A 139 -6.83 -6.45 -14.86
N GLY A 140 -6.75 -6.36 -13.53
CA GLY A 140 -7.75 -5.63 -12.76
C GLY A 140 -7.84 -4.16 -13.14
N VAL A 141 -6.69 -3.51 -13.39
CA VAL A 141 -6.67 -2.14 -13.90
C VAL A 141 -7.30 -2.06 -15.30
N LYS A 142 -6.96 -3.00 -16.20
CA LYS A 142 -7.60 -3.11 -17.53
C LYS A 142 -9.13 -3.22 -17.42
N HIS A 143 -9.64 -4.04 -16.49
CA HIS A 143 -11.09 -4.20 -16.29
C HIS A 143 -11.75 -2.94 -15.71
N VAL A 144 -11.13 -2.26 -14.75
CA VAL A 144 -11.64 -0.97 -14.24
C VAL A 144 -11.68 0.08 -15.35
N MET A 145 -10.64 0.18 -16.18
CA MET A 145 -10.62 1.13 -17.29
C MET A 145 -11.70 0.81 -18.32
N LYS A 146 -11.93 -0.47 -18.65
CA LYS A 146 -13.05 -0.87 -19.52
C LYS A 146 -14.41 -0.51 -18.90
N PHE A 147 -14.61 -0.81 -17.63
CA PHE A 147 -15.85 -0.50 -16.90
C PHE A 147 -16.10 1.01 -16.81
N ALA A 148 -15.05 1.79 -16.56
CA ALA A 148 -15.11 3.25 -16.50
C ALA A 148 -15.63 3.87 -17.80
N LYS A 149 -15.25 3.32 -18.96
CA LYS A 149 -15.76 3.77 -20.27
C LYS A 149 -17.25 3.50 -20.50
N GLN A 150 -17.82 2.54 -19.77
CA GLN A 150 -19.26 2.26 -19.82
C GLN A 150 -20.06 3.24 -18.94
N CYS A 151 -19.40 3.99 -18.04
CA CYS A 151 -20.05 4.90 -17.11
C CYS A 151 -20.32 6.27 -17.75
N ALA A 152 -21.54 6.49 -18.25
CA ALA A 152 -21.88 7.69 -19.03
C ALA A 152 -21.77 9.03 -18.25
N LYS A 153 -21.85 8.99 -16.92
CA LYS A 153 -21.76 10.17 -16.04
C LYS A 153 -20.38 10.37 -15.40
N LEU A 154 -19.43 9.49 -15.73
CA LEU A 154 -18.13 9.49 -15.09
C LEU A 154 -17.40 10.81 -15.36
N LYS A 155 -17.05 11.51 -14.29
CA LYS A 155 -16.32 12.77 -14.32
C LYS A 155 -14.82 12.56 -14.19
N ILE A 156 -14.43 11.59 -13.37
CA ILE A 156 -13.02 11.32 -13.07
C ILE A 156 -12.82 9.90 -12.55
N LEU A 157 -11.68 9.32 -12.95
CA LEU A 157 -11.12 8.12 -12.34
C LEU A 157 -9.83 8.50 -11.60
N LEU A 158 -9.74 8.16 -10.31
CA LEU A 158 -8.50 8.26 -9.55
C LEU A 158 -7.92 6.86 -9.38
N HIS A 159 -6.71 6.63 -9.88
CA HIS A 159 -5.96 5.39 -9.70
C HIS A 159 -4.85 5.60 -8.66
N VAL A 160 -4.84 4.79 -7.60
CA VAL A 160 -3.76 4.81 -6.60
C VAL A 160 -2.64 3.87 -7.04
N SER A 161 -1.47 4.42 -7.24
CA SER A 161 -0.22 3.71 -7.49
C SER A 161 0.75 3.82 -6.32
N THR A 162 2.05 3.92 -6.58
CA THR A 162 3.10 4.13 -5.58
C THR A 162 4.24 4.92 -6.19
N ALA A 163 4.89 5.79 -5.41
CA ALA A 163 6.06 6.53 -5.88
C ALA A 163 7.23 5.61 -6.30
N TYR A 164 7.28 4.38 -5.75
CA TYR A 164 8.34 3.40 -5.98
C TYR A 164 8.25 2.64 -7.31
N VAL A 165 7.32 3.01 -8.21
CA VAL A 165 7.32 2.48 -9.59
C VAL A 165 8.60 2.80 -10.36
N CYS A 166 9.38 3.79 -9.89
CA CYS A 166 10.73 4.10 -10.40
C CYS A 166 11.79 3.03 -10.09
N GLY A 167 11.46 2.00 -9.30
CA GLY A 167 12.36 0.93 -8.93
C GLY A 167 13.52 1.44 -8.07
N GLU A 168 14.74 1.25 -8.56
CA GLU A 168 16.00 1.61 -7.88
C GLU A 168 16.62 2.90 -8.43
N ARG A 169 15.89 3.68 -9.25
CA ARG A 169 16.38 4.94 -9.78
C ARG A 169 16.66 5.93 -8.64
N GLY A 170 17.91 6.39 -8.54
CA GLY A 170 18.35 7.42 -7.60
C GLY A 170 18.17 8.84 -8.11
N GLY A 171 18.47 9.82 -7.24
CA GLY A 171 18.37 11.25 -7.56
C GLY A 171 16.94 11.78 -7.53
N LEU A 172 16.68 12.90 -8.22
CA LEU A 172 15.35 13.50 -8.25
C LEU A 172 14.42 12.71 -9.19
N ILE A 173 13.30 12.22 -8.66
CA ILE A 173 12.32 11.40 -9.37
C ILE A 173 11.10 12.25 -9.70
N LEU A 174 10.89 12.51 -11.00
CA LEU A 174 9.83 13.38 -11.51
C LEU A 174 8.46 12.67 -11.57
N GLU A 175 7.40 13.47 -11.54
CA GLU A 175 6.00 13.03 -11.67
C GLU A 175 5.62 12.74 -13.14
N ASP A 176 6.45 11.96 -13.84
CA ASP A 176 6.22 11.62 -15.24
C ASP A 176 5.33 10.36 -15.37
N PRO A 177 4.43 10.32 -16.37
CA PRO A 177 3.65 9.11 -16.69
C PRO A 177 4.56 8.03 -17.30
N TYR A 178 4.11 6.77 -17.21
CA TYR A 178 4.75 5.65 -17.93
C TYR A 178 4.03 5.37 -19.24
N HIS A 179 4.79 5.14 -20.30
CA HIS A 179 4.24 4.70 -21.58
C HIS A 179 4.21 3.17 -21.68
N PHE A 180 3.23 2.66 -22.42
CA PHE A 180 3.07 1.22 -22.56
C PHE A 180 4.26 0.60 -23.29
N GLY A 181 4.82 -0.44 -22.68
CA GLY A 181 6.02 -1.13 -23.17
C GLY A 181 7.32 -0.61 -22.58
N ASP A 182 7.30 0.47 -21.79
CA ASP A 182 8.48 0.96 -21.09
C ASP A 182 9.02 -0.08 -20.10
N SER A 183 10.34 -0.13 -19.96
CA SER A 183 11.03 -0.89 -18.92
C SER A 183 12.13 -0.04 -18.30
N LEU A 184 12.48 -0.30 -17.04
CA LEU A 184 13.49 0.51 -16.35
C LEU A 184 14.90 0.30 -16.92
N ASN A 185 15.16 -0.84 -17.54
CA ASN A 185 16.46 -1.22 -18.10
C ASN A 185 16.50 -1.18 -19.64
N GLY A 186 15.46 -0.67 -20.30
CA GLY A 186 15.40 -0.53 -21.77
C GLY A 186 15.11 -1.83 -22.55
N VAL A 187 14.82 -2.94 -21.86
CA VAL A 187 14.33 -4.18 -22.50
C VAL A 187 12.97 -3.92 -23.12
N SER A 188 12.87 -4.10 -24.43
CA SER A 188 11.61 -4.01 -25.18
C SER A 188 10.77 -5.29 -25.04
N GLY A 189 9.49 -5.22 -25.40
CA GLY A 189 8.63 -6.40 -25.51
C GLY A 189 7.92 -6.78 -24.20
N LEU A 190 7.63 -5.79 -23.35
CA LEU A 190 6.68 -5.98 -22.26
C LEU A 190 5.26 -6.08 -22.86
N ASP A 191 4.71 -7.29 -22.90
CA ASP A 191 3.36 -7.60 -23.36
C ASP A 191 2.59 -8.32 -22.27
N ILE A 192 1.47 -7.73 -21.84
CA ILE A 192 0.65 -8.26 -20.75
C ILE A 192 -0.01 -9.60 -21.08
N GLU A 193 -0.36 -9.86 -22.36
CA GLU A 193 -0.95 -11.13 -22.76
C GLU A 193 0.12 -12.22 -22.81
N ALA A 194 1.35 -11.89 -23.22
CA ALA A 194 2.48 -12.81 -23.13
C ALA A 194 2.80 -13.18 -21.67
N GLU A 195 2.80 -12.20 -20.75
CA GLU A 195 2.98 -12.46 -19.32
C GLU A 195 1.87 -13.37 -18.75
N ARG A 196 0.63 -13.22 -19.24
CA ARG A 196 -0.47 -14.10 -18.86
C ARG A 196 -0.24 -15.52 -19.33
N THR A 197 0.18 -15.72 -20.58
CA THR A 197 0.50 -17.05 -21.11
C THR A 197 1.62 -17.71 -20.29
N ILE A 198 2.71 -16.98 -19.98
CA ILE A 198 3.80 -17.49 -19.14
C ILE A 198 3.29 -17.99 -17.78
N VAL A 199 2.36 -17.25 -17.16
CA VAL A 199 1.76 -17.65 -15.89
C VAL A 199 0.88 -18.89 -16.03
N CYS A 200 0.02 -18.94 -17.03
CA CYS A 200 -0.87 -20.09 -17.27
C CYS A 200 -0.04 -21.34 -17.52
N ASP A 201 0.91 -21.28 -18.45
CA ASP A 201 1.78 -22.40 -18.80
C ASP A 201 2.54 -22.91 -17.57
N LYS A 202 3.06 -21.99 -16.73
CA LYS A 202 3.77 -22.40 -15.52
C LYS A 202 2.87 -23.06 -14.49
N LEU A 203 1.64 -22.56 -14.31
CA LEU A 203 0.67 -23.16 -13.40
C LEU A 203 0.26 -24.56 -13.87
N ASP A 204 0.04 -24.73 -15.17
CA ASP A 204 -0.35 -26.02 -15.73
C ASP A 204 0.80 -27.03 -15.66
N GLU A 205 2.04 -26.62 -15.97
CA GLU A 205 3.24 -27.43 -15.77
C GLU A 205 3.37 -27.93 -14.31
N LEU A 206 3.18 -27.03 -13.33
CA LEU A 206 3.28 -27.38 -11.91
C LEU A 206 2.17 -28.35 -11.48
N ARG A 207 0.95 -28.18 -12.00
CA ARG A 207 -0.18 -29.07 -11.72
C ARG A 207 0.02 -30.44 -12.32
N GLU A 208 0.52 -30.52 -13.55
CA GLU A 208 0.84 -31.78 -14.23
C GLU A 208 1.95 -32.55 -13.50
N GLN A 209 2.91 -31.84 -12.91
CA GLN A 209 3.95 -32.43 -12.05
C GLN A 209 3.43 -32.87 -10.67
N GLY A 210 2.15 -32.64 -10.36
CA GLY A 210 1.56 -32.97 -9.05
C GLY A 210 2.10 -32.11 -7.90
N ALA A 211 2.56 -30.88 -8.19
CA ALA A 211 3.07 -29.97 -7.18
C ALA A 211 2.00 -29.63 -6.13
N THR A 212 2.42 -29.55 -4.87
CA THR A 212 1.56 -29.11 -3.78
C THR A 212 1.24 -27.62 -3.87
N GLU A 213 0.15 -27.16 -3.25
CA GLU A 213 -0.20 -25.72 -3.19
C GLU A 213 0.92 -24.83 -2.66
N ARG A 214 1.73 -25.37 -1.72
CA ARG A 214 2.88 -24.65 -1.17
C ARG A 214 4.02 -24.52 -2.19
N GLU A 215 4.27 -25.57 -2.97
CA GLU A 215 5.27 -25.53 -4.04
C GLU A 215 4.82 -24.59 -5.16
N ILE A 216 3.54 -24.61 -5.53
CA ILE A 216 2.94 -23.64 -6.46
C ILE A 216 3.09 -22.22 -5.93
N GLU A 217 2.77 -21.97 -4.66
CA GLU A 217 2.94 -20.65 -4.05
C GLU A 217 4.39 -20.16 -4.16
N ILE A 218 5.38 -21.00 -3.80
CA ILE A 218 6.79 -20.63 -3.87
C ILE A 218 7.24 -20.38 -5.31
N ALA A 219 6.88 -21.27 -6.24
CA ALA A 219 7.24 -21.15 -7.65
C ALA A 219 6.66 -19.87 -8.27
N MET A 220 5.39 -19.56 -8.01
CA MET A 220 4.73 -18.37 -8.55
C MET A 220 5.28 -17.07 -7.95
N LYS A 221 5.73 -17.07 -6.70
CA LYS A 221 6.44 -15.91 -6.11
C LYS A 221 7.79 -15.68 -6.77
N ASN A 222 8.55 -16.77 -6.97
CA ASN A 222 9.86 -16.70 -7.62
C ASN A 222 9.73 -16.26 -9.09
N LEU A 223 8.70 -16.73 -9.80
CA LEU A 223 8.39 -16.29 -11.15
C LEU A 223 8.11 -14.79 -11.21
N GLY A 224 7.29 -14.24 -10.31
CA GLY A 224 7.02 -12.80 -10.31
C GLY A 224 8.27 -11.95 -10.08
N ILE A 225 9.15 -12.37 -9.17
CA ILE A 225 10.43 -11.68 -8.92
C ILE A 225 11.34 -11.79 -10.14
N SER A 226 11.41 -12.96 -10.79
CA SER A 226 12.26 -13.13 -11.98
C SER A 226 11.75 -12.28 -13.15
N ARG A 227 10.44 -12.25 -13.40
CA ARG A 227 9.83 -11.40 -14.44
C ARG A 227 10.04 -9.91 -14.16
N ALA A 228 9.87 -9.45 -12.92
CA ALA A 228 10.16 -8.07 -12.56
C ALA A 228 11.61 -7.68 -12.91
N LYS A 229 12.58 -8.54 -12.58
CA LYS A 229 14.01 -8.30 -12.85
C LYS A 229 14.35 -8.27 -14.34
N VAL A 230 13.64 -9.04 -15.19
CA VAL A 230 13.82 -8.98 -16.66
C VAL A 230 13.66 -7.56 -17.17
N TYR A 231 12.67 -6.83 -16.64
CA TYR A 231 12.37 -5.46 -17.06
C TYR A 231 12.96 -4.38 -16.13
N GLY A 232 13.86 -4.76 -15.22
CA GLY A 232 14.62 -3.84 -14.37
C GLY A 232 13.93 -3.40 -13.07
N TRP A 233 12.79 -3.99 -12.70
CA TRP A 233 12.16 -3.74 -11.40
C TRP A 233 12.67 -4.71 -10.32
N PRO A 234 12.80 -4.24 -9.07
CA PRO A 234 13.35 -5.06 -7.99
C PRO A 234 12.44 -6.20 -7.52
N ASN A 235 11.12 -6.04 -7.66
CA ASN A 235 10.14 -7.01 -7.18
C ASN A 235 8.80 -6.92 -7.92
N THR A 236 7.96 -7.94 -7.70
CA THR A 236 6.67 -8.13 -8.36
C THR A 236 5.70 -6.97 -8.12
N TYR A 237 5.70 -6.38 -6.92
CA TYR A 237 4.75 -5.32 -6.57
C TYR A 237 4.97 -4.06 -7.40
N VAL A 238 6.17 -3.48 -7.35
CA VAL A 238 6.43 -2.22 -8.08
C VAL A 238 6.39 -2.42 -9.58
N PHE A 239 6.81 -3.59 -10.07
CA PHE A 239 6.66 -3.97 -11.46
C PHE A 239 5.19 -3.94 -11.90
N THR A 240 4.34 -4.72 -11.23
CA THR A 240 2.92 -4.81 -11.63
C THR A 240 2.15 -3.49 -11.43
N LYS A 241 2.58 -2.64 -10.48
CA LYS A 241 2.05 -1.27 -10.35
C LYS A 241 2.46 -0.36 -11.50
N ALA A 242 3.71 -0.42 -11.94
CA ALA A 242 4.18 0.33 -13.12
C ALA A 242 3.42 -0.11 -14.39
N VAL A 243 3.28 -1.42 -14.62
CA VAL A 243 2.48 -1.93 -15.76
C VAL A 243 1.00 -1.54 -15.64
N GLY A 244 0.45 -1.52 -14.42
CA GLY A 244 -0.89 -0.99 -14.17
C GLY A 244 -1.03 0.47 -14.61
N GLU A 245 -0.06 1.34 -14.30
CA GLU A 245 -0.06 2.73 -14.77
C GLU A 245 0.02 2.84 -16.29
N MET A 246 0.86 2.03 -16.93
CA MET A 246 0.96 1.97 -18.39
C MET A 246 -0.38 1.63 -19.06
N LEU A 247 -1.15 0.72 -18.44
CA LEU A 247 -2.49 0.37 -18.91
C LEU A 247 -3.51 1.48 -18.68
N VAL A 248 -3.42 2.21 -17.57
CA VAL A 248 -4.22 3.42 -17.37
C VAL A 248 -3.94 4.40 -18.50
N GLU A 249 -2.67 4.66 -18.78
CA GLU A 249 -2.24 5.61 -19.81
C GLU A 249 -2.71 5.20 -21.21
N GLN A 250 -2.50 3.93 -21.56
CA GLN A 250 -2.90 3.38 -22.85
C GLN A 250 -4.44 3.38 -23.03
N LEU A 251 -5.18 3.11 -21.96
CA LEU A 251 -6.63 2.89 -22.05
C LEU A 251 -7.47 4.13 -21.73
N LYS A 252 -6.92 5.21 -21.15
CA LYS A 252 -7.73 6.36 -20.70
C LYS A 252 -8.59 7.00 -21.81
N GLY A 253 -8.06 7.11 -23.03
CA GLY A 253 -8.77 7.80 -24.12
C GLY A 253 -9.16 9.22 -23.71
N SER A 254 -10.46 9.55 -23.74
CA SER A 254 -11.01 10.85 -23.31
C SER A 254 -11.37 10.93 -21.81
N LEU A 255 -11.16 9.87 -21.03
CA LEU A 255 -11.45 9.88 -19.60
C LEU A 255 -10.49 10.83 -18.87
N SER A 256 -11.02 11.62 -17.92
CA SER A 256 -10.17 12.35 -16.98
C SER A 256 -9.62 11.38 -15.94
N VAL A 257 -8.30 11.28 -15.85
CA VAL A 257 -7.63 10.33 -14.96
C VAL A 257 -6.57 11.03 -14.12
N VAL A 258 -6.53 10.68 -12.83
CA VAL A 258 -5.48 11.08 -11.91
C VAL A 258 -4.76 9.84 -11.41
N ILE A 259 -3.43 9.82 -11.53
CA ILE A 259 -2.59 8.79 -10.90
C ILE A 259 -2.00 9.37 -9.61
N MET A 260 -2.34 8.76 -8.49
CA MET A 260 -1.85 9.14 -7.18
C MET A 260 -0.75 8.18 -6.74
N ARG A 261 0.49 8.64 -6.62
CA ARG A 261 1.67 7.88 -6.21
C ARG A 261 2.09 8.27 -4.77
N PRO A 262 1.46 7.71 -3.72
CA PRO A 262 1.94 7.89 -2.36
C PRO A 262 3.27 7.16 -2.13
N THR A 263 4.04 7.68 -1.18
CA THR A 263 5.25 7.03 -0.64
C THR A 263 4.87 6.08 0.50
N ILE A 264 5.71 5.87 1.51
CA ILE A 264 5.40 4.95 2.62
C ILE A 264 4.31 5.58 3.49
N VAL A 265 3.08 5.09 3.31
CA VAL A 265 1.93 5.56 4.09
C VAL A 265 2.01 5.04 5.52
N THR A 266 1.98 5.98 6.47
CA THR A 266 2.01 5.75 7.93
C THR A 266 0.62 5.95 8.55
N SER A 267 0.52 5.98 9.87
CA SER A 267 -0.75 6.24 10.57
C SER A 267 -1.36 7.60 10.21
N THR A 268 -2.60 7.84 10.64
CA THR A 268 -3.22 9.16 10.55
C THR A 268 -2.48 10.19 11.42
N LEU A 269 -2.31 11.41 10.92
CA LEU A 269 -1.73 12.53 11.66
C LEU A 269 -2.75 13.21 12.57
N ARG A 270 -3.93 13.57 12.03
CA ARG A 270 -4.99 14.29 12.76
C ARG A 270 -6.36 13.62 12.62
N GLU A 271 -6.70 13.07 11.45
CA GLU A 271 -8.09 12.70 11.14
C GLU A 271 -8.31 11.21 10.81
N PRO A 272 -9.45 10.62 11.22
CA PRO A 272 -10.47 11.19 12.11
C PRO A 272 -9.98 11.38 13.55
N PHE A 273 -8.91 10.69 13.92
CA PHE A 273 -8.13 10.91 15.14
C PHE A 273 -6.68 10.48 14.87
N PRO A 274 -5.70 10.98 15.65
CA PRO A 274 -4.29 10.67 15.44
C PRO A 274 -3.94 9.19 15.73
N GLY A 275 -3.03 8.62 14.94
CA GLY A 275 -2.38 7.35 15.23
C GLY A 275 -3.14 6.11 14.81
N TRP A 276 -4.23 6.24 14.04
CA TRP A 276 -4.91 5.06 13.50
C TRP A 276 -4.06 4.40 12.41
N ALA A 277 -3.83 3.10 12.56
CA ALA A 277 -3.10 2.27 11.62
C ALA A 277 -3.75 0.89 11.53
N GLU A 278 -3.64 0.24 10.36
CA GLU A 278 -4.12 -1.13 10.19
C GLU A 278 -3.21 -1.94 9.26
N GLY A 279 -2.91 -3.16 9.72
CA GLY A 279 -2.02 -4.08 9.04
C GLY A 279 -0.55 -3.72 9.27
N VAL A 280 0.34 -4.70 9.20
CA VAL A 280 1.79 -4.47 9.32
C VAL A 280 2.30 -4.02 7.94
N ARG A 281 2.67 -2.76 7.79
CA ARG A 281 3.35 -2.22 6.59
C ARG A 281 4.87 -2.19 6.80
N THR A 282 5.62 -1.75 5.78
CA THR A 282 7.09 -1.77 5.77
C THR A 282 7.72 -1.16 7.03
N ILE A 283 7.43 0.11 7.31
CA ILE A 283 8.00 0.80 8.47
C ILE A 283 7.44 0.28 9.81
N ASP A 284 6.16 -0.10 9.83
CA ASP A 284 5.53 -0.70 11.01
C ASP A 284 6.18 -2.03 11.39
N SER A 285 6.60 -2.83 10.39
CA SER A 285 7.29 -4.11 10.61
C SER A 285 8.64 -3.91 11.29
N LEU A 286 9.37 -2.85 10.92
CA LEU A 286 10.63 -2.47 11.55
C LEU A 286 10.38 -2.02 13.00
N ALA A 287 9.36 -1.16 13.21
CA ALA A 287 8.98 -0.71 14.55
C ALA A 287 8.57 -1.87 15.46
N VAL A 288 7.74 -2.81 14.97
CA VAL A 288 7.32 -4.01 15.70
C VAL A 288 8.50 -4.90 16.04
N THR A 289 9.37 -5.18 15.07
CA THR A 289 10.53 -6.06 15.26
C THR A 289 11.54 -5.45 16.23
N TYR A 290 11.73 -4.13 16.16
CA TYR A 290 12.57 -3.37 17.07
C TYR A 290 12.00 -3.34 18.50
N GLY A 291 10.74 -2.91 18.67
CA GLY A 291 10.10 -2.81 19.99
C GLY A 291 9.96 -4.16 20.70
N LYS A 292 9.83 -5.27 19.94
CA LYS A 292 9.88 -6.64 20.48
C LYS A 292 11.30 -7.15 20.76
N GLY A 293 12.34 -6.32 20.58
CA GLY A 293 13.74 -6.64 20.86
C GLY A 293 14.37 -7.66 19.88
N LYS A 294 13.71 -7.90 18.74
CA LYS A 294 14.10 -8.91 17.75
C LYS A 294 15.00 -8.36 16.65
N LEU A 295 15.02 -7.04 16.43
CA LEU A 295 15.90 -6.41 15.44
C LEU A 295 17.29 -6.19 16.05
N LYS A 296 18.25 -7.05 15.69
CA LYS A 296 19.64 -6.99 16.22
C LYS A 296 20.60 -6.24 15.30
N CYS A 297 20.41 -6.37 14.00
CA CYS A 297 21.14 -5.62 12.99
C CYS A 297 20.16 -5.09 11.93
N PHE A 298 20.56 -4.02 11.26
CA PHE A 298 19.85 -3.43 10.13
C PHE A 298 20.83 -3.24 8.98
N LEU A 299 20.51 -3.74 7.79
CA LEU A 299 21.29 -3.48 6.58
C LEU A 299 20.71 -2.22 5.92
N GLY A 300 21.53 -1.22 5.60
CA GLY A 300 21.07 -0.05 4.86
C GLY A 300 21.91 1.20 5.09
N ASN A 301 21.60 2.24 4.34
CA ASN A 301 22.18 3.56 4.56
C ASN A 301 21.41 4.30 5.68
N ILE A 302 22.00 4.42 6.88
CA ILE A 302 21.34 5.08 8.02
C ILE A 302 21.04 6.58 7.75
N ASN A 303 21.80 7.20 6.86
CA ASN A 303 21.60 8.60 6.45
C ASN A 303 20.66 8.73 5.24
N GLY A 304 20.20 7.60 4.68
CA GLY A 304 19.25 7.59 3.58
C GLY A 304 17.89 8.16 3.99
N VAL A 305 17.25 8.85 3.04
CA VAL A 305 15.92 9.41 3.24
C VAL A 305 14.87 8.30 3.21
N VAL A 306 14.00 8.30 4.20
CA VAL A 306 12.83 7.44 4.30
C VAL A 306 11.61 8.27 4.00
N ASP A 307 11.13 8.19 2.76
CA ASP A 307 9.95 8.96 2.38
C ASP A 307 8.68 8.34 2.97
N VAL A 308 8.14 9.04 3.98
CA VAL A 308 6.90 8.68 4.65
C VAL A 308 5.86 9.79 4.51
N VAL A 309 4.60 9.40 4.53
CA VAL A 309 3.47 10.33 4.53
C VAL A 309 2.34 9.84 5.44
N PRO A 310 1.69 10.71 6.23
CA PRO A 310 0.48 10.33 6.98
C PRO A 310 -0.70 9.97 6.08
N ALA A 311 -1.49 8.97 6.47
CA ALA A 311 -2.54 8.43 5.61
C ALA A 311 -3.69 9.41 5.31
N ASP A 312 -4.02 10.27 6.26
CA ASP A 312 -5.05 11.32 6.09
C ASP A 312 -4.60 12.42 5.12
N MET A 313 -3.32 12.78 5.08
CA MET A 313 -2.79 13.68 4.05
C MET A 313 -2.92 13.10 2.65
N VAL A 314 -2.68 11.79 2.47
CA VAL A 314 -2.88 11.11 1.17
C VAL A 314 -4.34 11.16 0.75
N VAL A 315 -5.27 10.87 1.67
CA VAL A 315 -6.72 10.93 1.40
C VAL A 315 -7.17 12.35 1.06
N ASN A 316 -6.65 13.36 1.77
CA ASN A 316 -6.96 14.75 1.48
C ASN A 316 -6.44 15.18 0.10
N ALA A 317 -5.21 14.80 -0.26
CA ALA A 317 -4.66 15.04 -1.60
C ALA A 317 -5.52 14.36 -2.68
N MET A 318 -6.00 13.13 -2.45
CA MET A 318 -6.91 12.43 -3.38
C MET A 318 -8.20 13.22 -3.62
N LEU A 319 -8.85 13.68 -2.56
CA LEU A 319 -10.10 14.43 -2.65
C LEU A 319 -9.93 15.76 -3.38
N VAL A 320 -8.84 16.47 -3.10
CA VAL A 320 -8.54 17.76 -3.74
C VAL A 320 -8.17 17.55 -5.22
N ALA A 321 -7.39 16.52 -5.54
CA ALA A 321 -7.05 16.18 -6.92
C ALA A 321 -8.29 15.78 -7.75
N MET A 322 -9.23 15.03 -7.16
CA MET A 322 -10.49 14.68 -7.80
C MET A 322 -11.27 15.94 -8.24
N VAL A 323 -11.35 16.94 -7.37
CA VAL A 323 -12.09 18.18 -7.65
C VAL A 323 -11.40 19.01 -8.71
N ALA A 324 -10.07 19.10 -8.65
CA ALA A 324 -9.27 19.86 -9.60
C ALA A 324 -9.40 19.36 -11.05
N HIS A 325 -9.64 18.06 -11.24
CA HIS A 325 -9.60 17.42 -12.56
C HIS A 325 -10.93 16.86 -13.05
N ALA A 326 -12.01 16.96 -12.28
CA ALA A 326 -13.32 16.42 -12.68
C ALA A 326 -14.04 17.17 -13.82
N LYS A 327 -13.55 18.34 -14.26
CA LYS A 327 -14.22 19.17 -15.28
C LYS A 327 -13.57 19.11 -16.66
N GLN A 328 -12.33 18.63 -16.75
CA GLN A 328 -11.56 18.62 -17.99
C GLN A 328 -10.75 17.34 -18.07
N PRO A 329 -10.51 16.79 -19.27
CA PRO A 329 -9.56 15.71 -19.44
C PRO A 329 -8.22 16.13 -18.83
N SER A 330 -7.75 15.32 -17.90
CA SER A 330 -6.47 15.50 -17.25
C SER A 330 -5.75 14.17 -17.30
N ASP A 331 -4.44 14.27 -17.48
CA ASP A 331 -3.51 13.20 -17.27
C ASP A 331 -2.40 13.78 -16.41
N ILE A 332 -2.48 13.46 -15.13
CA ILE A 332 -1.57 14.00 -14.15
C ILE A 332 -1.21 12.94 -13.13
N VAL A 333 0.07 12.94 -12.80
CA VAL A 333 0.65 12.13 -11.75
C VAL A 333 0.96 13.03 -10.57
N TYR A 334 0.64 12.56 -9.38
CA TYR A 334 0.96 13.21 -8.12
C TYR A 334 1.82 12.29 -7.26
N HIS A 335 3.05 12.70 -6.94
CA HIS A 335 3.80 12.15 -5.82
C HIS A 335 3.29 12.77 -4.53
N VAL A 336 2.86 11.93 -3.59
CA VAL A 336 2.45 12.37 -2.26
C VAL A 336 3.44 11.78 -1.26
N GLY A 337 4.43 12.60 -0.92
CA GLY A 337 5.56 12.23 -0.08
C GLY A 337 6.17 13.43 0.63
N SER A 338 7.26 13.18 1.34
CA SER A 338 7.95 14.18 2.15
C SER A 338 9.42 14.36 1.79
N SER A 339 10.03 13.49 0.99
CA SER A 339 11.49 13.46 0.77
C SER A 339 12.08 14.79 0.29
N LEU A 340 11.41 15.49 -0.65
CA LEU A 340 11.94 16.74 -1.19
C LEU A 340 11.78 17.93 -0.22
N ARG A 341 10.68 17.98 0.53
CA ARG A 341 10.26 19.18 1.27
C ARG A 341 10.44 19.11 2.77
N ASN A 342 10.37 17.91 3.35
CA ASN A 342 10.49 17.65 4.78
C ASN A 342 11.13 16.27 5.03
N PRO A 343 12.41 16.09 4.63
CA PRO A 343 13.07 14.78 4.63
C PRO A 343 13.17 14.19 6.04
N LEU A 344 12.95 12.88 6.12
CA LEU A 344 13.18 12.06 7.30
C LEU A 344 14.26 11.01 6.98
N THR A 345 15.19 10.74 7.90
CA THR A 345 16.24 9.71 7.67
C THR A 345 16.04 8.47 8.53
N TYR A 346 16.67 7.35 8.15
CA TYR A 346 16.68 6.14 8.99
C TYR A 346 17.33 6.39 10.36
N LEU A 347 18.29 7.32 10.47
CA LEU A 347 18.89 7.74 11.74
C LEU A 347 17.84 8.34 12.67
N ASN A 348 16.98 9.23 12.15
CA ASN A 348 15.89 9.80 12.93
C ASN A 348 14.94 8.71 13.44
N LEU A 349 14.56 7.76 12.57
CA LEU A 349 13.71 6.63 12.96
C LEU A 349 14.33 5.75 14.04
N GLN A 350 15.63 5.47 13.95
CA GLN A 350 16.35 4.72 14.99
C GLN A 350 16.30 5.47 16.33
N ASP A 351 16.55 6.78 16.33
CA ASP A 351 16.54 7.60 17.53
C ASP A 351 15.13 7.69 18.14
N TYR A 352 14.08 7.88 17.33
CA TYR A 352 12.69 7.87 17.81
C TYR A 352 12.32 6.52 18.42
N GLY A 353 12.65 5.42 17.74
CA GLY A 353 12.42 4.07 18.25
C GLY A 353 13.12 3.86 19.60
N LEU A 354 14.42 4.20 19.68
CA LEU A 354 15.20 4.05 20.90
C LEU A 354 14.62 4.87 22.05
N LYS A 355 14.35 6.16 21.82
CA LYS A 355 13.76 7.05 22.84
C LYS A 355 12.41 6.52 23.33
N TYR A 356 11.51 6.17 22.40
CA TYR A 356 10.17 5.72 22.72
C TYR A 356 10.17 4.40 23.49
N PHE A 357 10.83 3.35 22.98
CA PHE A 357 10.79 2.03 23.59
C PHE A 357 11.68 1.90 24.83
N THR A 358 12.64 2.82 25.04
CA THR A 358 13.34 2.93 26.33
C THR A 358 12.43 3.53 27.40
N ALA A 359 11.68 4.58 27.05
CA ALA A 359 10.75 5.23 27.98
C ALA A 359 9.47 4.40 28.23
N LYS A 360 8.99 3.70 27.21
CA LYS A 360 7.77 2.88 27.21
C LYS A 360 8.07 1.50 26.62
N PRO A 361 8.78 0.62 27.35
CA PRO A 361 9.11 -0.70 26.86
C PRO A 361 7.86 -1.51 26.56
N TRP A 362 7.88 -2.27 25.47
CA TRP A 362 6.82 -3.21 25.20
C TRP A 362 6.89 -4.35 26.22
N ILE A 363 5.73 -4.69 26.79
CA ILE A 363 5.61 -5.79 27.74
C ILE A 363 5.39 -7.08 26.94
N ASN A 364 6.28 -8.05 27.10
CA ASN A 364 6.15 -9.32 26.41
C ASN A 364 5.03 -10.19 26.99
N LYS A 365 4.77 -11.34 26.37
CA LYS A 365 3.72 -12.28 26.82
C LYS A 365 3.91 -12.77 28.26
N ASP A 366 5.14 -12.73 28.76
CA ASP A 366 5.52 -13.20 30.09
C ASP A 366 5.45 -12.06 31.13
N GLY A 367 4.93 -10.88 30.76
CA GLY A 367 4.83 -9.72 31.65
C GLY A 367 6.15 -8.96 31.85
N THR A 368 7.21 -9.33 31.13
CA THR A 368 8.53 -8.69 31.28
C THR A 368 8.73 -7.55 30.29
N PRO A 369 9.29 -6.40 30.73
CA PRO A 369 9.58 -5.29 29.84
C PRO A 369 10.78 -5.63 28.93
N VAL A 370 10.57 -5.50 27.61
CA VAL A 370 11.63 -5.72 26.63
C VAL A 370 12.61 -4.55 26.64
N LYS A 371 13.89 -4.86 26.87
CA LYS A 371 14.98 -3.89 26.77
C LYS A 371 15.45 -3.76 25.33
N VAL A 372 15.34 -2.57 24.78
CA VAL A 372 15.89 -2.21 23.46
C VAL A 372 17.23 -1.51 23.60
N GLY A 373 18.02 -1.49 22.53
CA GLY A 373 19.29 -0.76 22.45
C GLY A 373 19.49 -0.19 21.04
N ARG A 374 20.63 0.48 20.80
CA ARG A 374 20.97 0.89 19.43
C ARG A 374 21.18 -0.34 18.55
N VAL A 375 20.58 -0.32 17.36
CA VAL A 375 20.70 -1.41 16.38
C VAL A 375 22.03 -1.26 15.65
N THR A 376 22.77 -2.35 15.50
CA THR A 376 23.97 -2.37 14.67
C THR A 376 23.59 -2.16 13.20
N VAL A 377 24.07 -1.08 12.60
CA VAL A 377 23.84 -0.81 11.17
C VAL A 377 25.00 -1.38 10.36
N LEU A 378 24.67 -2.11 9.31
CA LEU A 378 25.61 -2.65 8.33
C LEU A 378 25.37 -1.91 7.02
N THR A 379 26.40 -1.25 6.51
CA THR A 379 26.29 -0.33 5.37
C THR A 379 26.48 -0.98 4.01
N ASP A 380 26.81 -2.28 3.98
CA ASP A 380 27.06 -3.02 2.74
C ASP A 380 26.73 -4.51 2.92
N MET A 381 26.52 -5.19 1.78
CA MET A 381 26.14 -6.61 1.76
C MET A 381 27.23 -7.52 2.30
N ASP A 382 28.51 -7.20 2.09
CA ASP A 382 29.61 -8.07 2.50
C ASP A 382 29.72 -8.08 4.04
N SER A 383 29.58 -6.91 4.67
CA SER A 383 29.50 -6.75 6.12
C SER A 383 28.31 -7.49 6.70
N PHE A 384 27.15 -7.44 6.04
CA PHE A 384 25.97 -8.22 6.43
C PHE A 384 26.20 -9.73 6.31
N GLN A 385 26.76 -10.19 5.19
CA GLN A 385 27.05 -11.62 4.99
C GLN A 385 28.08 -12.14 6.01
N ARG A 386 29.14 -11.38 6.29
CA ARG A 386 30.11 -11.71 7.35
C ARG A 386 29.43 -11.79 8.72
N TYR A 387 28.62 -10.81 9.07
CA TYR A 387 27.87 -10.80 10.33
C TYR A 387 26.95 -12.02 10.43
N MET A 388 26.18 -12.31 9.38
CA MET A 388 25.27 -13.45 9.34
C MET A 388 26.01 -14.79 9.41
N PHE A 389 27.16 -14.87 8.74
CA PHE A 389 28.01 -16.06 8.76
C PHE A 389 28.53 -16.34 10.17
N ILE A 390 29.19 -15.36 10.80
CA ILE A 390 29.82 -15.52 12.12
C ILE A 390 28.75 -15.74 13.20
N ARG A 391 27.67 -14.95 13.18
CA ARG A 391 26.71 -14.92 14.29
C ARG A 391 25.67 -16.04 14.23
N TYR A 392 25.32 -16.52 13.03
CA TYR A 392 24.20 -17.45 12.85
C TYR A 392 24.55 -18.70 12.05
N LEU A 393 25.19 -18.59 10.88
CA LEU A 393 25.46 -19.77 10.04
C LEU A 393 26.55 -20.67 10.61
N LEU A 394 27.63 -20.12 11.17
CA LEU A 394 28.70 -20.91 11.78
C LEU A 394 28.21 -21.69 13.02
N PRO A 395 27.46 -21.08 13.97
CA PRO A 395 26.80 -21.84 15.03
C PRO A 395 25.80 -22.89 14.51
N LEU A 396 25.07 -22.59 13.42
CA LEU A 396 24.14 -23.54 12.83
C LEU A 396 24.87 -24.77 12.25
N LYS A 397 26.02 -24.58 11.59
CA LYS A 397 26.89 -25.69 11.13
C LYS A 397 27.42 -26.50 12.32
N GLY A 398 27.82 -25.84 13.41
CA GLY A 398 28.19 -26.54 14.65
C GLY A 398 27.03 -27.39 15.20
N LEU A 399 25.81 -26.85 15.19
CA LEU A 399 24.60 -27.57 15.60
C LEU A 399 24.28 -28.74 14.66
N GLU A 400 24.51 -28.62 13.36
CA GLU A 400 24.35 -29.70 12.38
C GLU A 400 25.27 -30.89 12.66
N LEU A 401 26.55 -30.61 12.96
CA LEU A 401 27.52 -31.62 13.34
C LEU A 401 27.13 -32.29 14.67
N ALA A 402 26.76 -31.50 15.69
CA ALA A 402 26.30 -32.03 16.96
C ALA A 402 25.02 -32.87 16.82
N ASN A 403 24.08 -32.42 15.99
CA ASN A 403 22.86 -33.15 15.68
C ASN A 403 23.15 -34.51 15.01
N THR A 404 24.15 -34.55 14.13
CA THR A 404 24.60 -35.79 13.49
C THR A 404 25.28 -36.73 14.49
N ALA A 405 26.17 -36.19 15.34
CA ALA A 405 26.87 -36.96 16.37
C ALA A 405 25.93 -37.51 17.45
N LEU A 406 24.82 -36.82 17.73
CA LEU A 406 23.82 -37.19 18.75
C LEU A 406 22.56 -37.80 18.13
N CYS A 407 22.71 -38.56 17.03
CA CYS A 407 21.63 -39.35 16.43
C CYS A 407 20.32 -38.56 16.20
N GLN A 408 20.43 -37.34 15.66
CA GLN A 408 19.31 -36.46 15.31
C GLN A 408 18.54 -35.85 16.51
N TYR A 409 19.12 -35.84 17.72
CA TYR A 409 18.51 -35.26 18.91
C TYR A 409 18.08 -33.78 18.75
N PHE A 410 18.89 -32.97 18.05
CA PHE A 410 18.65 -31.53 17.86
C PHE A 410 17.93 -31.19 16.55
N ARG A 411 17.36 -32.17 15.85
CA ARG A 411 16.80 -31.98 14.50
C ARG A 411 15.75 -30.88 14.46
N GLY A 412 14.85 -30.83 15.45
CA GLY A 412 13.82 -29.80 15.54
C GLY A 412 14.41 -28.39 15.65
N THR A 413 15.36 -28.19 16.57
CA THR A 413 16.04 -26.90 16.79
C THR A 413 16.83 -26.47 15.56
N TYR A 414 17.54 -27.38 14.91
CA TYR A 414 18.27 -27.10 13.67
C TYR A 414 17.32 -26.62 12.57
N LEU A 415 16.25 -27.37 12.31
CA LEU A 415 15.26 -27.01 11.26
C LEU A 415 14.60 -25.66 11.55
N GLU A 416 14.29 -25.37 12.81
CA GLU A 416 13.70 -24.09 13.20
C GLU A 416 14.67 -22.92 12.97
N LEU A 417 15.93 -23.03 13.41
CA LEU A 417 16.95 -21.99 13.23
C LEU A 417 17.28 -21.79 11.76
N HIS A 418 17.48 -22.88 11.01
CA HIS A 418 17.71 -22.84 9.57
C HIS A 418 16.58 -22.08 8.86
N ARG A 419 15.31 -22.43 9.16
CA ARG A 419 14.14 -21.74 8.59
C ARG A 419 14.11 -20.25 8.94
N LYS A 420 14.41 -19.88 10.19
CA LYS A 420 14.45 -18.46 10.61
C LYS A 420 15.52 -17.68 9.84
N ILE A 421 16.71 -18.27 9.66
CA ILE A 421 17.80 -17.64 8.90
C ILE A 421 17.39 -17.44 7.44
N GLN A 422 16.80 -18.46 6.80
CA GLN A 422 16.31 -18.33 5.42
C GLN A 422 15.26 -17.22 5.26
N VAL A 423 14.33 -17.10 6.21
CA VAL A 423 13.34 -16.01 6.20
C VAL A 423 14.01 -14.63 6.31
N VAL A 424 15.02 -14.48 7.18
CA VAL A 424 15.77 -13.22 7.31
C VAL A 424 16.52 -12.89 6.03
N MET A 425 17.25 -13.86 5.44
CA MET A 425 17.99 -13.64 4.19
C MET A 425 17.05 -13.19 3.06
N ARG A 426 15.91 -13.88 2.89
CA ARG A 426 14.89 -13.51 1.90
C ARG A 426 14.34 -12.10 2.13
N MET A 427 14.05 -11.73 3.38
CA MET A 427 13.58 -10.37 3.67
C MET A 427 14.64 -9.31 3.32
N VAL A 428 15.90 -9.56 3.66
CA VAL A 428 16.99 -8.65 3.32
C VAL A 428 17.11 -8.49 1.80
N GLU A 429 17.07 -9.57 1.03
CA GLU A 429 17.10 -9.50 -0.43
C GLU A 429 15.93 -8.70 -1.01
N LEU A 430 14.72 -8.91 -0.48
CA LEU A 430 13.50 -8.27 -0.97
C LEU A 430 13.44 -6.76 -0.67
N TYR A 431 13.98 -6.35 0.49
CA TYR A 431 13.96 -4.95 0.93
C TYR A 431 15.25 -4.19 0.61
N ARG A 432 16.35 -4.87 0.24
CA ARG A 432 17.65 -4.25 -0.08
C ARG A 432 17.53 -3.06 -1.03
N PRO A 433 16.79 -3.13 -2.16
CA PRO A 433 16.58 -1.99 -3.06
C PRO A 433 16.13 -0.71 -2.36
N TYR A 434 15.31 -0.84 -1.32
CA TYR A 434 14.73 0.29 -0.59
C TYR A 434 15.59 0.74 0.59
N MET A 435 16.36 -0.17 1.20
CA MET A 435 17.27 0.17 2.31
C MET A 435 18.49 0.98 1.86
N PHE A 436 18.78 0.96 0.55
CA PHE A 436 19.84 1.74 -0.10
C PHE A 436 19.31 2.76 -1.12
N PHE A 437 18.00 2.94 -1.18
CA PHE A 437 17.39 3.89 -2.09
C PHE A 437 17.83 5.31 -1.76
N ASP A 438 18.33 6.03 -2.75
CA ASP A 438 18.84 7.40 -2.66
C ASP A 438 18.02 8.37 -3.52
N GLY A 439 16.85 7.93 -3.98
CA GLY A 439 15.90 8.77 -4.71
C GLY A 439 15.15 9.74 -3.79
N VAL A 440 14.85 10.91 -4.33
CA VAL A 440 14.00 11.96 -3.74
C VAL A 440 12.86 12.21 -4.71
N PHE A 441 11.62 12.12 -4.25
CA PHE A 441 10.45 12.29 -5.11
C PHE A 441 10.13 13.77 -5.25
N ASP A 442 10.16 14.26 -6.49
CA ASP A 442 9.63 15.58 -6.83
C ASP A 442 8.12 15.60 -6.56
N ASP A 443 7.64 16.66 -5.93
CA ASP A 443 6.23 16.84 -5.58
C ASP A 443 5.66 18.14 -6.15
N MET A 444 6.22 18.61 -7.26
CA MET A 444 5.89 19.89 -7.87
C MET A 444 4.41 19.99 -8.27
N ASN A 445 3.82 18.94 -8.83
CA ASN A 445 2.40 18.88 -9.15
C ASN A 445 1.57 18.92 -7.86
N THR A 446 1.94 18.14 -6.85
CA THR A 446 1.25 18.15 -5.54
C THR A 446 1.30 19.53 -4.90
N GLU A 447 2.43 20.23 -4.99
CA GLU A 447 2.55 21.61 -4.53
C GLU A 447 1.67 22.57 -5.34
N LYS A 448 1.65 22.46 -6.67
CA LYS A 448 0.76 23.27 -7.52
C LYS A 448 -0.70 23.02 -7.17
N LEU A 449 -1.09 21.78 -6.87
CA LEU A 449 -2.44 21.42 -6.42
C LEU A 449 -2.79 22.08 -5.10
N ARG A 450 -1.90 21.99 -4.12
CA ARG A 450 -2.07 22.62 -2.81
C ARG A 450 -2.20 24.14 -2.92
N MET A 451 -1.33 24.77 -3.71
CA MET A 451 -1.35 26.22 -3.90
C MET A 451 -2.62 26.68 -4.62
N ALA A 452 -3.09 25.93 -5.63
CA ALA A 452 -4.35 26.22 -6.29
C ALA A 452 -5.55 26.09 -5.33
N ALA A 453 -5.61 25.03 -4.51
CA ALA A 453 -6.65 24.86 -3.49
C ALA A 453 -6.66 26.01 -2.47
N LYS A 454 -5.47 26.45 -2.03
CA LYS A 454 -5.34 27.59 -1.12
C LYS A 454 -5.82 28.91 -1.75
N GLN A 455 -5.47 29.16 -3.01
CA GLN A 455 -5.88 30.37 -3.73
C GLN A 455 -7.38 30.41 -4.01
N SER A 456 -7.99 29.26 -4.30
CA SER A 456 -9.43 29.15 -4.55
C SER A 456 -10.28 29.14 -3.27
N GLY A 457 -9.68 29.26 -2.09
CA GLY A 457 -10.41 29.21 -0.82
C GLY A 457 -11.09 27.87 -0.56
N THR A 458 -10.60 26.78 -1.16
CA THR A 458 -11.01 25.41 -0.80
C THR A 458 -10.82 25.22 0.71
N GLU A 459 -11.57 24.31 1.32
CA GLU A 459 -11.55 24.02 2.76
C GLU A 459 -10.20 23.41 3.20
N THR A 460 -9.11 24.17 3.09
CA THR A 460 -7.71 23.72 3.23
C THR A 460 -7.39 23.25 4.64
N ASP A 461 -8.07 23.78 5.65
CA ASP A 461 -8.00 23.27 7.03
C ASP A 461 -8.61 21.87 7.15
N LEU A 462 -9.67 21.60 6.38
CA LEU A 462 -10.35 20.30 6.36
C LEU A 462 -9.63 19.31 5.43
N PHE A 463 -9.02 19.77 4.36
CA PHE A 463 -8.31 18.95 3.38
C PHE A 463 -6.83 19.35 3.30
N TYR A 464 -6.15 19.29 4.46
CA TYR A 464 -4.72 19.59 4.57
C TYR A 464 -3.86 18.43 4.05
N PHE A 465 -2.78 18.75 3.36
CA PHE A 465 -1.80 17.76 2.88
C PHE A 465 -0.40 18.37 2.66
N ASP A 466 -0.05 19.46 3.35
CA ASP A 466 1.32 19.99 3.33
C ASP A 466 2.22 19.19 4.30
N THR A 467 3.14 18.40 3.75
CA THR A 467 4.06 17.60 4.57
C THR A 467 5.04 18.44 5.37
N LYS A 468 5.22 19.74 5.04
CA LYS A 468 6.03 20.67 5.85
C LYS A 468 5.42 20.97 7.22
N GLU A 469 4.12 20.74 7.40
CA GLU A 469 3.46 20.91 8.71
C GLU A 469 3.74 19.76 9.68
N VAL A 470 4.37 18.68 9.21
CA VAL A 470 4.64 17.50 10.06
C VAL A 470 5.91 17.73 10.86
N ASN A 471 5.78 17.88 12.17
CA ASN A 471 6.90 17.72 13.09
C ASN A 471 7.19 16.23 13.29
N TRP A 472 8.26 15.72 12.70
CA TRP A 472 8.58 14.30 12.72
C TRP A 472 8.84 13.74 14.12
N ASP A 473 9.49 14.48 15.01
CA ASP A 473 9.75 14.02 16.38
C ASP A 473 8.44 13.85 17.14
N ASP A 474 7.57 14.87 17.12
CA ASP A 474 6.25 14.80 17.73
C ASP A 474 5.38 13.69 17.10
N TYR A 475 5.37 13.62 15.78
CA TYR A 475 4.57 12.64 15.05
C TYR A 475 4.98 11.20 15.42
N PHE A 476 6.27 10.86 15.37
CA PHE A 476 6.70 9.50 15.70
C PHE A 476 6.57 9.18 17.20
N MET A 477 6.94 10.13 18.08
CA MET A 477 6.97 9.89 19.53
C MET A 477 5.58 9.88 20.17
N LYS A 478 4.67 10.73 19.70
CA LYS A 478 3.35 10.96 20.33
C LYS A 478 2.19 10.35 19.55
N THR A 479 2.35 10.10 18.25
CA THR A 479 1.26 9.64 17.38
C THR A 479 1.52 8.27 16.78
N HIS A 480 2.53 8.14 15.91
CA HIS A 480 2.74 6.93 15.12
C HIS A 480 3.16 5.74 15.99
N LEU A 481 4.29 5.79 16.72
CA LEU A 481 4.73 4.65 17.53
C LEU A 481 3.69 4.21 18.58
N PRO A 482 3.03 5.12 19.32
CA PRO A 482 1.89 4.77 20.17
C PRO A 482 0.74 4.07 19.41
N GLY A 483 0.39 4.58 18.24
CA GLY A 483 -0.61 3.98 17.35
C GLY A 483 -0.25 2.57 16.92
N ILE A 484 0.99 2.34 16.49
CA ILE A 484 1.50 1.03 16.11
C ILE A 484 1.46 0.07 17.32
N VAL A 485 1.87 0.51 18.51
CA VAL A 485 1.76 -0.31 19.73
C VAL A 485 0.30 -0.66 20.03
N LYS A 486 -0.63 0.28 19.89
CA LYS A 486 -2.05 0.05 20.16
C LYS A 486 -2.69 -0.92 19.15
N TYR A 487 -2.43 -0.72 17.85
CA TYR A 487 -3.19 -1.38 16.79
C TYR A 487 -2.50 -2.60 16.18
N ILE A 488 -1.17 -2.68 16.28
CA ILE A 488 -0.37 -3.65 15.54
C ILE A 488 0.41 -4.60 16.45
N PHE A 489 0.91 -4.13 17.60
CA PHE A 489 1.59 -4.99 18.58
C PHE A 489 0.57 -5.94 19.24
N LYS A 490 0.37 -7.10 18.62
CA LYS A 490 -0.33 -8.26 19.19
C LYS A 490 0.63 -9.21 19.89
#